data_AF-A0A222EZ78-F1
#
_entry.id   AF-A0A222EZ78-F1
#
_cell.length_a   1.000
_cell.length_b   1.000
_cell.length_c   1.000
_cell.angle_alpha   90.00
_cell.angle_beta   90.00
_cell.angle_gamma   90.00
#
_symmetry.space_group_name_H-M   'P 1'
#
loop_
_entity.id
_entity.type
_entity.pdbx_description
1 polymer ?
#
loop_
_entity_poly.entity_id
_entity_poly.type
_entity_poly.pdbx_seq_one_letter_code
_entity_poly.pdbx_strand_id
1 'polypeptide(L)'
;MRATIRIDNRYRINRKRLNRKQHHFDDPVSSAEVFLLDIGSAEARLPFAALRSSDAIGTTNRQGRLRFTLPSVNGLYLLRIRPEHWTTDPVGPALTRPFAPGAGRVFRPLDIKVKIDGNPKKPHITSATTASNSNADGLAWKVAHNEIDVVLQPVWVTDYKKRRTRKNNTDLIVVHLTSGSDPYGAVRKISKKAGAHYLILKDDGQIIKFLSDDIKGNHAGGASHSGDPYWAGASNINNRSIGIELENVKPNEADADFTEEQYKSLLWLLDKLVKKFGIDPRRVIGHSDLAVEMKIRDFDPGFRFDWPRLGRAGFGPPGPGRGYPTLASFASSGPRALAGIYGGLFKGNGSDPELRIGDNDARSIYGGQKLENITGTPILQILSDLNKIGYWVGRNGPQGVLTADSMRAIEYFKIHFYATEITQAPAGGRHGRIDRETALRIHDAAAMS
;
A
#
# COMPACT_ATOMS: atom_id res chain seq x y z
N MET A 1 -5.70 41.33 -6.06
CA MET A 1 -6.08 41.79 -4.71
C MET A 1 -6.07 40.58 -3.78
N ARG A 2 -5.50 40.68 -2.57
CA ARG A 2 -5.46 39.57 -1.59
C ARG A 2 -6.76 39.58 -0.79
N ALA A 3 -7.77 38.82 -1.21
CA ALA A 3 -8.95 38.59 -0.40
C ALA A 3 -8.67 37.47 0.60
N THR A 4 -8.39 37.79 1.86
CA THR A 4 -8.23 36.77 2.91
C THR A 4 -9.62 36.46 3.45
N ILE A 5 -10.20 35.34 3.02
CA ILE A 5 -11.48 34.88 3.55
C ILE A 5 -11.21 34.23 4.91
N ARG A 6 -11.66 34.88 6.00
CA ARG A 6 -11.69 34.26 7.32
C ARG A 6 -12.82 33.23 7.35
N ILE A 7 -12.47 31.96 7.53
CA ILE A 7 -13.45 30.90 7.76
C ILE A 7 -14.02 31.07 9.19
N ASP A 8 -15.34 31.29 9.31
CA ASP A 8 -15.99 31.34 10.62
C ASP A 8 -16.08 29.92 11.19
N ASN A 9 -15.52 29.75 12.38
CA ASN A 9 -15.36 28.49 13.08
C ASN A 9 -16.57 28.13 13.96
N ARG A 10 -17.69 28.84 13.83
CA ARG A 10 -18.85 28.73 14.74
C ARG A 10 -20.07 28.10 14.07
N TYR A 11 -20.08 26.77 13.91
CA TYR A 11 -21.33 26.03 13.71
C TYR A 11 -21.41 24.78 14.60
N ARG A 12 -22.42 24.73 15.45
CA ARG A 12 -22.91 23.52 16.13
C ARG A 12 -24.04 22.95 15.27
N ILE A 13 -23.84 21.82 14.61
CA ILE A 13 -24.89 21.18 13.80
C ILE A 13 -25.69 20.19 14.66
N ASN A 14 -27.02 20.29 14.54
CA ASN A 14 -28.01 19.39 15.11
C ASN A 14 -27.98 18.03 14.38
N ARG A 15 -27.59 16.95 15.09
CA ARG A 15 -27.31 15.59 14.56
C ARG A 15 -28.45 14.90 13.79
N LYS A 16 -29.66 15.46 13.76
CA LYS A 16 -30.87 14.77 13.25
C LYS A 16 -31.14 14.91 11.74
N ARG A 17 -30.40 15.72 10.97
CA ARG A 17 -30.67 15.97 9.53
C ARG A 17 -29.74 15.28 8.52
N LEU A 18 -28.75 14.48 8.97
CA LEU A 18 -27.94 13.66 8.07
C LEU A 18 -28.65 12.33 7.80
N ASN A 19 -29.45 12.29 6.73
CA ASN A 19 -30.05 11.05 6.26
C ASN A 19 -28.98 10.07 5.73
N ARG A 20 -29.25 8.78 5.96
CA ARG A 20 -28.33 7.64 5.88
C ARG A 20 -27.81 7.40 4.45
N LYS A 21 -26.53 7.02 4.35
CA LYS A 21 -25.71 6.66 3.15
C LYS A 21 -24.84 7.77 2.56
N GLN A 22 -23.93 8.32 3.36
CA GLN A 22 -22.63 8.83 2.90
C GLN A 22 -21.83 9.21 4.16
N HIS A 23 -21.15 8.21 4.74
CA HIS A 23 -20.27 8.42 5.89
C HIS A 23 -18.92 8.95 5.38
N HIS A 24 -18.92 10.21 4.97
CA HIS A 24 -17.73 10.95 4.58
C HIS A 24 -16.87 11.26 5.82
N PHE A 25 -15.56 11.31 5.64
CA PHE A 25 -14.50 11.48 6.64
C PHE A 25 -14.80 12.60 7.64
N ASP A 26 -15.31 12.24 8.81
CA ASP A 26 -15.62 13.17 9.89
C ASP A 26 -14.36 13.69 10.63
N ASP A 27 -13.33 14.19 9.93
CA ASP A 27 -12.03 14.56 10.57
C ASP A 27 -11.63 16.05 10.44
N PRO A 28 -11.37 16.77 11.55
CA PRO A 28 -11.32 18.24 11.60
C PRO A 28 -10.06 18.92 10.97
N VAL A 29 -10.15 19.52 9.78
CA VAL A 29 -9.56 20.79 9.34
C VAL A 29 -9.99 21.93 10.27
N SER A 30 -9.05 22.48 11.03
CA SER A 30 -9.27 23.59 11.97
C SER A 30 -9.43 24.95 11.28
N SER A 31 -8.74 25.16 10.16
CA SER A 31 -8.89 26.33 9.28
C SER A 31 -8.19 26.14 7.94
N ALA A 32 -8.59 26.95 6.95
CA ALA A 32 -7.90 27.09 5.66
C ALA A 32 -7.97 28.55 5.21
N GLU A 33 -6.88 29.08 4.69
CA GLU A 33 -6.82 30.37 4.03
C GLU A 33 -7.15 30.21 2.55
N VAL A 34 -7.81 31.19 1.97
CA VAL A 34 -8.23 31.16 0.57
C VAL A 34 -7.74 32.41 -0.14
N PHE A 35 -7.22 32.22 -1.34
CA PHE A 35 -6.73 33.28 -2.22
C PHE A 35 -7.46 33.16 -3.57
N LEU A 36 -8.13 34.23 -3.98
CA LEU A 36 -8.70 34.34 -5.31
C LEU A 36 -7.73 35.12 -6.21
N LEU A 37 -7.28 34.49 -7.30
CA LEU A 37 -6.49 35.13 -8.36
C LEU A 37 -7.27 35.06 -9.67
N ASP A 38 -7.48 36.19 -10.33
CA ASP A 38 -8.07 36.21 -11.67
C ASP A 38 -7.00 35.87 -12.71
N ILE A 39 -7.31 34.92 -13.57
CA ILE A 39 -6.44 34.48 -14.65
C ILE A 39 -6.99 35.04 -15.97
N GLY A 40 -6.93 36.37 -16.11
CA GLY A 40 -7.50 37.06 -17.26
C GLY A 40 -6.82 38.39 -17.54
N SER A 41 -5.75 38.38 -18.34
CA SER A 41 -5.30 39.54 -19.09
C SER A 41 -5.41 39.25 -20.59
N ALA A 42 -6.59 39.54 -21.17
CA ALA A 42 -6.79 40.07 -22.51
C ALA A 42 -8.32 40.15 -22.78
N GLU A 43 -8.79 41.37 -23.03
CA GLU A 43 -10.06 41.71 -23.72
C GLU A 43 -11.40 41.28 -23.09
N ALA A 44 -11.77 41.99 -22.02
CA ALA A 44 -13.10 42.59 -21.73
C ALA A 44 -13.23 42.77 -20.22
N ARG A 45 -12.81 43.95 -19.76
CA ARG A 45 -12.71 44.31 -18.35
C ARG A 45 -14.09 44.45 -17.72
N LEU A 46 -14.46 43.55 -16.80
CA LEU A 46 -15.20 44.01 -15.62
C LEU A 46 -14.16 44.54 -14.62
N PRO A 47 -14.33 45.75 -14.07
CA PRO A 47 -13.35 46.31 -13.16
C PRO A 47 -13.28 45.45 -11.89
N PHE A 48 -12.09 44.88 -11.68
CA PHE A 48 -11.65 44.08 -10.54
C PHE A 48 -11.92 44.73 -9.15
N ALA A 49 -12.28 46.02 -9.11
CA ALA A 49 -12.66 46.79 -7.93
C ALA A 49 -14.01 46.39 -7.31
N ALA A 50 -14.85 45.61 -8.01
CA ALA A 50 -16.16 45.18 -7.50
C ALA A 50 -16.10 43.97 -6.55
N LEU A 51 -14.99 43.23 -6.52
CA LEU A 51 -14.77 42.10 -5.61
C LEU A 51 -14.19 42.61 -4.30
N ARG A 52 -15.01 42.86 -3.29
CA ARG A 52 -14.49 43.10 -1.94
C ARG A 52 -14.01 41.76 -1.38
N SER A 53 -12.95 41.80 -0.58
CA SER A 53 -12.39 40.60 0.09
C SER A 53 -13.39 39.87 1.00
N SER A 54 -14.57 40.44 1.20
CA SER A 54 -15.72 39.95 1.97
C SER A 54 -16.74 39.14 1.17
N ASP A 55 -16.69 39.14 -0.17
CA ASP A 55 -17.85 38.70 -0.98
C ASP A 55 -17.85 37.20 -1.27
N ALA A 56 -16.69 36.55 -1.15
CA ALA A 56 -16.59 35.10 -1.10
C ALA A 56 -16.61 34.67 0.37
N ILE A 57 -17.64 33.91 0.76
CA ILE A 57 -17.79 33.38 2.12
C ILE A 57 -17.50 31.89 2.08
N GLY A 58 -16.55 31.46 2.92
CA GLY A 58 -16.19 30.07 3.10
C GLY A 58 -16.63 29.57 4.47
N THR A 59 -17.24 28.38 4.50
CA THR A 59 -17.49 27.66 5.75
C THR A 59 -16.76 26.32 5.70
N THR A 60 -16.28 25.86 6.85
CA THR A 60 -15.76 24.50 7.00
C THR A 60 -16.66 23.75 7.96
N ASN A 61 -16.95 22.48 7.67
CA ASN A 61 -17.56 21.59 8.67
C ASN A 61 -16.52 21.04 9.65
N ARG A 62 -15.28 21.56 9.56
CA ARG A 62 -14.06 20.98 10.06
C ARG A 62 -13.74 19.65 9.41
N GLN A 63 -14.65 18.81 8.95
CA GLN A 63 -14.37 17.46 8.46
C GLN A 63 -13.69 17.36 7.06
N GLY A 64 -12.73 18.22 6.73
CA GLY A 64 -12.08 18.22 5.42
C GLY A 64 -12.91 18.85 4.30
N ARG A 65 -14.19 19.16 4.55
CA ARG A 65 -15.08 19.78 3.57
C ARG A 65 -15.19 21.28 3.80
N LEU A 66 -15.01 22.00 2.71
CA LEU A 66 -15.15 23.44 2.63
C LEU A 66 -16.30 23.71 1.66
N ARG A 67 -17.15 24.66 2.01
CA ARG A 67 -18.16 25.19 1.10
C ARG A 67 -17.91 26.66 0.88
N PHE A 68 -17.86 27.05 -0.38
CA PHE A 68 -17.64 28.42 -0.82
C PHE A 68 -18.85 28.91 -1.58
N THR A 69 -19.34 30.10 -1.22
CA THR A 69 -20.22 30.88 -2.08
C THR A 69 -19.35 31.93 -2.78
N LEU A 70 -19.29 31.87 -4.11
CA LEU A 70 -18.49 32.78 -4.92
C LEU A 70 -19.35 33.95 -5.46
N PRO A 71 -18.73 35.10 -5.76
CA PRO A 71 -19.42 36.23 -6.37
C PRO A 71 -19.97 35.90 -7.76
N SER A 72 -21.15 36.43 -8.07
CA SER A 72 -21.84 36.31 -9.36
C SER A 72 -21.18 37.21 -10.42
N VAL A 73 -19.92 36.98 -10.77
CA VAL A 73 -19.20 37.79 -11.76
C VAL A 73 -18.59 36.88 -12.82
N ASN A 74 -18.94 37.10 -14.09
CA ASN A 74 -18.38 36.33 -15.21
C ASN A 74 -16.86 36.46 -15.24
N GLY A 75 -16.16 35.34 -15.44
CA GLY A 75 -14.70 35.30 -15.48
C GLY A 75 -14.11 33.93 -15.21
N LEU A 76 -12.78 33.85 -15.36
CA LEU A 76 -11.98 32.69 -15.01
C LEU A 76 -11.15 32.99 -13.76
N TYR A 77 -11.35 32.21 -12.72
CA TYR A 77 -10.76 32.41 -11.41
C TYR A 77 -9.88 31.24 -11.01
N LEU A 78 -8.85 31.54 -10.24
CA LEU A 78 -8.07 30.58 -9.46
C LEU A 78 -8.41 30.76 -7.99
N LEU A 79 -9.04 29.74 -7.43
CA LEU A 79 -9.27 29.62 -6.00
C LEU A 79 -8.15 28.76 -5.41
N ARG A 80 -7.21 29.39 -4.71
CA ARG A 80 -6.11 28.74 -4.01
C ARG A 80 -6.43 28.59 -2.53
N ILE A 81 -6.43 27.36 -2.05
CA ILE A 81 -6.70 27.02 -0.66
C ILE A 81 -5.38 26.63 0.01
N ARG A 82 -5.05 27.27 1.13
CA ARG A 82 -3.90 26.95 1.98
C ARG A 82 -4.38 26.57 3.38
N PRO A 83 -4.41 25.28 3.70
CA PRO A 83 -4.79 24.82 5.04
C PRO A 83 -3.89 25.41 6.12
N GLU A 84 -4.35 25.50 7.36
CA GLU A 84 -3.51 25.98 8.48
C GLU A 84 -2.18 25.21 8.62
N HIS A 85 -2.28 23.90 8.43
CA HIS A 85 -1.16 22.97 8.47
C HIS A 85 -1.01 22.35 7.10
N TRP A 86 -0.02 22.83 6.35
CA TRP A 86 0.23 22.40 4.98
C TRP A 86 1.71 22.22 4.70
N THR A 87 2.01 21.51 3.62
CA THR A 87 3.37 21.35 3.12
C THR A 87 3.39 21.16 1.61
N THR A 88 4.49 21.55 0.99
CA THR A 88 4.86 21.17 -0.38
C THR A 88 5.97 20.12 -0.42
N ASP A 89 6.50 19.74 0.75
CA ASP A 89 7.60 18.81 0.83
C ASP A 89 7.16 17.39 0.45
N PRO A 90 8.08 16.56 -0.06
CA PRO A 90 7.82 15.14 -0.26
C PRO A 90 7.42 14.46 1.05
N VAL A 91 6.35 13.66 1.00
CA VAL A 91 5.88 12.90 2.16
C VAL A 91 6.67 11.60 2.22
N GLY A 92 7.36 11.38 3.32
CA GLY A 92 8.29 10.27 3.46
C GLY A 92 8.94 10.23 4.84
N PRO A 93 10.11 9.59 4.97
CA PRO A 93 10.78 9.44 6.25
C PRO A 93 11.38 10.74 6.81
N ALA A 94 11.57 11.76 5.95
CA ALA A 94 12.05 13.08 6.35
C ALA A 94 10.98 13.88 7.12
N LEU A 95 9.70 13.70 6.76
CA LEU A 95 8.59 14.19 7.55
C LEU A 95 8.45 13.27 8.77
N THR A 96 9.19 13.52 9.83
CA THR A 96 9.21 12.63 11.01
C THR A 96 8.01 12.87 11.91
N ARG A 97 7.51 14.10 11.96
CA ARG A 97 6.36 14.53 12.78
C ARG A 97 5.49 15.49 11.98
N PRO A 98 4.23 15.73 12.39
CA PRO A 98 3.49 16.87 11.85
C PRO A 98 4.29 18.17 12.00
N PHE A 99 4.21 19.06 11.01
CA PHE A 99 4.92 20.35 10.99
C PHE A 99 4.69 21.18 12.25
N ALA A 100 3.50 21.07 12.86
CA ALA A 100 3.17 21.68 14.13
C ALA A 100 2.83 20.60 15.17
N PRO A 101 3.38 20.66 16.39
CA PRO A 101 2.98 19.78 17.49
C PRO A 101 1.46 19.83 17.72
N GLY A 102 0.81 18.66 17.70
CA GLY A 102 -0.63 18.53 17.88
C GLY A 102 -1.48 18.72 16.62
N ALA A 103 -0.88 19.03 15.47
CA ALA A 103 -1.62 19.05 14.21
C ALA A 103 -2.11 17.64 13.86
N GLY A 104 -3.43 17.46 13.90
CA GLY A 104 -4.09 16.21 13.57
C GLY A 104 -3.90 15.78 12.12
N ARG A 105 -3.66 16.73 11.21
CA ARG A 105 -3.46 16.51 9.78
C ARG A 105 -2.53 17.55 9.16
N VAL A 106 -1.86 17.16 8.09
CA VAL A 106 -1.14 18.06 7.18
C VAL A 106 -1.65 17.82 5.78
N PHE A 107 -1.87 18.91 5.04
CA PHE A 107 -2.43 18.90 3.68
C PHE A 107 -1.44 19.48 2.68
N ARG A 108 -1.77 19.41 1.40
CA ARG A 108 -1.16 20.29 0.38
C ARG A 108 -2.06 21.49 0.11
N PRO A 109 -1.51 22.61 -0.37
CA PRO A 109 -2.31 23.66 -0.97
C PRO A 109 -3.09 23.10 -2.16
N LEU A 110 -4.34 23.54 -2.32
CA LEU A 110 -5.20 23.12 -3.42
C LEU A 110 -5.57 24.31 -4.29
N ASP A 111 -5.22 24.24 -5.56
CA ASP A 111 -5.59 25.24 -6.57
C ASP A 111 -6.77 24.73 -7.39
N ILE A 112 -7.81 25.54 -7.52
CA ILE A 112 -9.05 25.21 -8.23
C ILE A 112 -9.31 26.28 -9.28
N LYS A 113 -9.39 25.88 -10.54
CA LYS A 113 -9.84 26.73 -11.64
C LYS A 113 -11.36 26.76 -11.65
N VAL A 114 -11.93 27.94 -11.51
CA VAL A 114 -13.38 28.17 -11.49
C VAL A 114 -13.74 29.05 -12.67
N LYS A 115 -14.63 28.56 -13.54
CA LYS A 115 -15.25 29.36 -14.59
C LYS A 115 -16.64 29.78 -14.13
N ILE A 116 -16.88 31.08 -14.05
CA ILE A 116 -18.21 31.66 -13.85
C ILE A 116 -18.61 32.26 -15.18
N ASP A 117 -19.73 31.80 -15.72
CA ASP A 117 -20.22 32.18 -17.03
C ASP A 117 -21.75 32.18 -17.06
N GLY A 118 -22.35 32.79 -18.07
CA GLY A 118 -23.80 32.89 -18.24
C GLY A 118 -24.28 34.30 -18.54
N ASN A 119 -25.61 34.46 -18.63
CA ASN A 119 -26.25 35.75 -18.91
C ASN A 119 -25.75 36.81 -17.90
N PRO A 120 -25.38 38.04 -18.33
CA PRO A 120 -24.94 39.12 -17.43
C PRO A 120 -25.84 39.39 -16.22
N LYS A 121 -27.12 39.01 -16.29
CA LYS A 121 -28.10 39.14 -15.19
C LYS A 121 -28.11 37.96 -14.20
N LYS A 122 -27.57 36.79 -14.56
CA LYS A 122 -27.53 35.55 -13.75
C LYS A 122 -26.28 34.70 -14.08
N PRO A 123 -25.08 35.22 -13.84
CA PRO A 123 -23.86 34.43 -14.03
C PRO A 123 -23.79 33.32 -12.98
N HIS A 124 -23.26 32.16 -13.35
CA HIS A 124 -23.19 30.99 -12.49
C HIS A 124 -21.92 30.19 -12.77
N ILE A 125 -21.54 29.33 -11.83
CA ILE A 125 -20.36 28.48 -11.99
C ILE A 125 -20.65 27.45 -13.09
N THR A 126 -19.86 27.45 -14.16
CA THR A 126 -19.97 26.48 -15.26
C THR A 126 -18.95 25.36 -15.14
N SER A 127 -17.80 25.63 -14.52
CA SER A 127 -16.84 24.59 -14.16
C SER A 127 -16.09 24.95 -12.87
N ALA A 128 -15.78 23.94 -12.07
CA ALA A 128 -14.83 24.01 -10.97
C ALA A 128 -13.97 22.76 -11.04
N THR A 129 -12.71 22.91 -11.45
CA THR A 129 -11.79 21.80 -11.62
C THR A 129 -10.52 22.09 -10.85
N THR A 130 -10.05 21.11 -10.10
CA THR A 130 -8.72 21.16 -9.48
C THR A 130 -7.66 21.31 -10.57
N ALA A 131 -6.62 22.09 -10.30
CA ALA A 131 -5.48 22.16 -11.19
C ALA A 131 -4.90 20.75 -11.40
N SER A 132 -4.43 20.44 -12.61
CA SER A 132 -4.05 19.08 -13.03
C SER A 132 -2.99 18.43 -12.14
N ASN A 133 -2.21 19.21 -11.41
CA ASN A 133 -1.20 18.77 -10.45
C ASN A 133 -1.71 18.63 -9.00
N SER A 134 -3.01 18.75 -8.75
CA SER A 134 -3.60 18.80 -7.40
C SER A 134 -4.82 17.89 -7.20
N ASN A 135 -5.17 17.02 -8.16
CA ASN A 135 -6.28 16.06 -7.97
C ASN A 135 -6.03 15.12 -6.78
N ALA A 136 -4.77 14.80 -6.53
CA ALA A 136 -4.27 14.08 -5.36
C ALA A 136 -4.59 14.78 -4.04
N ASP A 137 -4.56 16.11 -4.06
CA ASP A 137 -4.55 16.96 -2.88
C ASP A 137 -5.95 17.34 -2.41
N GLY A 138 -6.95 17.01 -3.23
CA GLY A 138 -8.36 17.18 -2.92
C GLY A 138 -9.22 17.24 -4.17
N LEU A 139 -10.53 17.32 -3.95
CA LEU A 139 -11.54 17.41 -5.00
C LEU A 139 -12.34 18.70 -4.83
N ALA A 140 -12.82 19.25 -5.94
CA ALA A 140 -13.74 20.38 -5.94
C ALA A 140 -14.86 20.13 -6.95
N TRP A 141 -16.09 20.46 -6.59
CA TRP A 141 -17.23 20.36 -7.50
C TRP A 141 -18.29 21.43 -7.20
N LYS A 142 -19.03 21.79 -8.25
CA LYS A 142 -20.18 22.70 -8.14
C LYS A 142 -21.33 22.00 -7.43
N VAL A 143 -21.99 22.71 -6.51
CA VAL A 143 -23.14 22.22 -5.73
C VAL A 143 -24.42 22.99 -6.07
N ALA A 144 -24.30 24.30 -6.27
CA ALA A 144 -25.42 25.17 -6.62
C ALA A 144 -24.96 26.27 -7.59
N HIS A 145 -25.80 27.27 -7.85
CA HIS A 145 -25.52 28.34 -8.83
C HIS A 145 -24.13 28.97 -8.64
N ASN A 146 -23.77 29.36 -7.41
CA ASN A 146 -22.47 29.95 -7.07
C ASN A 146 -21.76 29.23 -5.92
N GLU A 147 -22.16 27.98 -5.64
CA GLU A 147 -21.57 27.22 -4.54
C GLU A 147 -20.65 26.13 -5.05
N ILE A 148 -19.46 26.05 -4.44
CA ILE A 148 -18.49 24.98 -4.64
C ILE A 148 -18.30 24.26 -3.32
N ASP A 149 -18.32 22.93 -3.36
CA ASP A 149 -17.77 22.10 -2.30
C ASP A 149 -16.36 21.70 -2.67
N VAL A 150 -15.49 21.72 -1.67
CA VAL A 150 -14.11 21.26 -1.76
C VAL A 150 -13.86 20.26 -0.65
N VAL A 151 -13.20 19.16 -0.96
CA VAL A 151 -12.70 18.19 0.01
C VAL A 151 -11.19 18.12 -0.11
N LEU A 152 -10.48 18.37 0.98
CA LEU A 152 -9.02 18.27 1.02
C LEU A 152 -8.56 16.85 1.38
N GLN A 153 -7.54 16.37 0.68
CA GLN A 153 -6.90 15.10 0.96
C GLN A 153 -5.66 15.35 1.85
N PRO A 154 -5.59 14.78 3.06
CA PRO A 154 -4.40 14.91 3.89
C PRO A 154 -3.25 14.07 3.34
N VAL A 155 -2.05 14.62 3.44
CA VAL A 155 -0.80 13.89 3.21
C VAL A 155 -0.19 13.37 4.51
N TRP A 156 -0.72 13.83 5.65
CA TRP A 156 -0.42 13.29 6.96
C TRP A 156 -1.69 13.22 7.81
N VAL A 157 -1.88 12.12 8.54
CA VAL A 157 -2.99 11.94 9.49
C VAL A 157 -2.46 11.42 10.82
N THR A 158 -2.67 12.16 11.92
CA THR A 158 -2.51 11.65 13.29
C THR A 158 -3.84 11.64 14.03
N ASP A 159 -4.26 10.46 14.49
CA ASP A 159 -5.09 10.36 15.70
C ASP A 159 -4.16 9.85 16.82
N TYR A 160 -3.57 10.79 17.56
CA TYR A 160 -2.57 10.50 18.58
C TYR A 160 -3.23 9.90 19.84
N LYS A 161 -3.60 8.62 19.78
CA LYS A 161 -3.70 7.83 21.00
C LYS A 161 -2.28 7.50 21.46
N LYS A 162 -2.00 7.55 22.77
CA LYS A 162 -0.69 7.24 23.35
C LYS A 162 -0.15 5.90 22.80
N ARG A 163 0.75 5.95 21.81
CA ARG A 163 1.43 4.77 21.27
C ARG A 163 2.88 4.78 21.71
N ARG A 164 3.41 3.59 21.93
CA ARG A 164 4.80 3.40 22.35
C ARG A 164 5.69 3.72 21.15
N THR A 165 6.65 4.61 21.37
CA THR A 165 7.82 4.72 20.51
C THR A 165 8.55 3.37 20.51
N ARG A 166 8.96 2.93 19.34
CA ARG A 166 9.79 1.74 19.18
C ARG A 166 11.20 2.03 19.67
N LYS A 167 11.92 0.97 20.06
CA LYS A 167 13.38 1.01 20.10
C LYS A 167 13.89 1.06 18.66
N ASN A 168 15.02 1.71 18.39
CA ASN A 168 15.55 1.89 17.05
C ASN A 168 16.15 0.57 16.49
N ASN A 169 15.29 -0.37 16.13
CA ASN A 169 15.65 -1.70 15.61
C ASN A 169 14.85 -2.07 14.35
N THR A 170 14.39 -1.06 13.60
CA THR A 170 13.67 -1.26 12.35
C THR A 170 14.61 -1.87 11.31
N ASP A 171 14.30 -3.08 10.87
CA ASP A 171 15.14 -3.82 9.93
C ASP A 171 14.34 -4.56 8.84
N LEU A 172 13.05 -4.21 8.70
CA LEU A 172 12.10 -4.85 7.79
C LEU A 172 11.11 -3.82 7.23
N ILE A 173 10.74 -3.97 5.96
CA ILE A 173 9.61 -3.26 5.35
C ILE A 173 8.61 -4.30 4.88
N VAL A 174 7.33 -4.10 5.21
CA VAL A 174 6.24 -5.00 4.83
C VAL A 174 5.27 -4.26 3.93
N VAL A 175 5.06 -4.80 2.73
CA VAL A 175 4.17 -4.26 1.71
C VAL A 175 2.80 -4.95 1.80
N HIS A 176 1.75 -4.15 1.72
CA HIS A 176 0.36 -4.56 1.87
C HIS A 176 -0.49 -4.01 0.72
N LEU A 177 -1.71 -4.53 0.59
CA LEU A 177 -2.78 -3.89 -0.17
C LEU A 177 -4.01 -3.61 0.69
N THR A 178 -4.75 -2.58 0.31
CA THR A 178 -5.89 -2.11 1.11
C THR A 178 -7.16 -2.95 0.93
N SER A 179 -7.25 -3.81 -0.08
CA SER A 179 -8.43 -4.63 -0.43
C SER A 179 -9.71 -3.78 -0.57
N GLY A 180 -9.59 -2.57 -1.11
CA GLY A 180 -10.67 -1.59 -1.20
C GLY A 180 -10.71 -0.91 -2.57
N SER A 181 -11.89 -0.46 -2.98
CA SER A 181 -12.15 0.08 -4.31
C SER A 181 -12.07 1.60 -4.40
N ASP A 182 -11.76 2.30 -3.30
CA ASP A 182 -11.72 3.76 -3.29
C ASP A 182 -10.67 4.33 -2.30
N PRO A 183 -10.02 5.46 -2.65
CA PRO A 183 -8.94 6.07 -1.85
C PRO A 183 -9.39 6.40 -0.42
N TYR A 184 -10.63 6.86 -0.34
CA TYR A 184 -11.33 7.15 0.89
C TYR A 184 -11.45 5.89 1.77
N GLY A 185 -12.01 4.81 1.25
CA GLY A 185 -12.11 3.51 1.91
C GLY A 185 -10.77 3.04 2.48
N ALA A 186 -9.69 3.19 1.71
CA ALA A 186 -8.32 2.88 2.11
C ALA A 186 -7.84 3.73 3.30
N VAL A 187 -7.93 5.06 3.21
CA VAL A 187 -7.59 5.99 4.30
C VAL A 187 -8.37 5.66 5.57
N ARG A 188 -9.68 5.35 5.44
CA ARG A 188 -10.54 4.98 6.58
C ARG A 188 -10.08 3.68 7.23
N LYS A 189 -9.77 2.66 6.41
CA LYS A 189 -9.33 1.34 6.89
C LYS A 189 -8.05 1.47 7.72
N ILE A 190 -7.08 2.24 7.23
CA ILE A 190 -5.78 2.43 7.88
C ILE A 190 -5.94 3.26 9.16
N SER A 191 -6.69 4.37 9.11
CA SER A 191 -6.98 5.21 10.29
C SER A 191 -7.66 4.43 11.41
N LYS A 192 -8.68 3.62 11.09
CA LYS A 192 -9.44 2.84 12.09
C LYS A 192 -8.67 1.65 12.64
N LYS A 193 -7.83 1.00 11.82
CA LYS A 193 -7.04 -0.17 12.22
C LYS A 193 -5.63 0.16 12.70
N ALA A 194 -5.27 1.44 12.81
CA ALA A 194 -4.00 1.89 13.38
C ALA A 194 -2.73 1.36 12.68
N GLY A 195 -2.84 0.67 11.54
CA GLY A 195 -1.93 -0.44 11.21
C GLY A 195 -0.60 -0.05 10.59
N ALA A 196 -0.60 0.70 9.49
CA ALA A 196 0.57 0.98 8.65
C ALA A 196 1.08 2.42 8.81
N HIS A 197 2.29 2.68 8.31
CA HIS A 197 2.92 4.00 8.38
C HIS A 197 2.59 4.84 7.16
N TYR A 198 2.52 4.19 5.99
CA TYR A 198 2.34 4.83 4.70
C TYR A 198 1.18 4.18 3.93
N LEU A 199 0.46 4.99 3.15
CA LEU A 199 -0.44 4.59 2.08
C LEU A 199 0.04 5.22 0.78
N ILE A 200 0.00 4.48 -0.32
CA ILE A 200 0.25 4.99 -1.67
C ILE A 200 -1.05 4.85 -2.49
N LEU A 201 -1.59 5.98 -2.93
CA LEU A 201 -2.85 6.03 -3.70
C LEU A 201 -2.67 5.48 -5.12
N LYS A 202 -3.74 4.90 -5.68
CA LYS A 202 -3.71 4.23 -6.99
C LYS A 202 -3.61 5.21 -8.16
N ASP A 203 -4.38 6.28 -8.10
CA ASP A 203 -4.59 7.19 -9.24
C ASP A 203 -3.33 8.00 -9.61
N ASP A 204 -2.51 8.38 -8.63
CA ASP A 204 -1.39 9.32 -8.82
C ASP A 204 -0.13 8.98 -8.00
N GLY A 205 -0.16 7.88 -7.25
CA GLY A 205 0.96 7.47 -6.40
C GLY A 205 1.19 8.38 -5.19
N GLN A 206 0.26 9.26 -4.81
CA GLN A 206 0.43 10.15 -3.66
C GLN A 206 0.66 9.33 -2.39
N ILE A 207 1.68 9.72 -1.63
CA ILE A 207 2.03 9.10 -0.36
C ILE A 207 1.33 9.84 0.77
N ILE A 208 0.57 9.12 1.59
CA ILE A 208 -0.04 9.60 2.82
C ILE A 208 0.61 8.91 4.01
N LYS A 209 1.03 9.68 5.02
CA LYS A 209 1.62 9.15 6.24
C LYS A 209 0.64 9.15 7.41
N PHE A 210 0.52 8.01 8.06
CA PHE A 210 -0.40 7.78 9.20
C PHE A 210 0.34 7.68 10.53
N LEU A 211 1.60 7.26 10.52
CA LEU A 211 2.43 7.11 11.71
C LEU A 211 3.81 7.67 11.46
N SER A 212 4.38 8.32 12.47
CA SER A 212 5.82 8.54 12.51
C SER A 212 6.54 7.20 12.45
N ASP A 213 7.71 7.17 11.82
CA ASP A 213 8.44 5.92 11.59
C ASP A 213 8.92 5.25 12.89
N ASP A 214 9.11 6.07 13.94
CA ASP A 214 9.49 5.63 15.28
C ASP A 214 8.31 5.09 16.10
N ILE A 215 7.08 5.14 15.58
CA ILE A 215 5.89 4.63 16.28
C ILE A 215 5.57 3.22 15.83
N LYS A 216 5.19 2.38 16.79
CA LYS A 216 4.67 1.04 16.50
C LYS A 216 3.37 1.08 15.69
N GLY A 217 3.43 0.57 14.46
CA GLY A 217 2.28 0.12 13.68
C GLY A 217 1.77 -1.27 14.11
N ASN A 218 0.55 -1.60 13.72
CA ASN A 218 -0.10 -2.91 13.94
C ASN A 218 -0.51 -3.54 12.60
N HIS A 219 0.33 -3.43 11.57
CA HIS A 219 0.04 -3.87 10.20
C HIS A 219 0.33 -5.37 9.97
N ALA A 220 1.26 -5.95 10.72
CA ALA A 220 1.63 -7.36 10.57
C ALA A 220 0.68 -8.35 11.27
N GLY A 221 -0.43 -7.87 11.87
CA GLY A 221 -1.26 -8.70 12.77
C GLY A 221 -0.68 -8.87 14.17
N GLY A 222 -1.41 -9.49 15.08
CA GLY A 222 -0.99 -9.73 16.47
C GLY A 222 -0.89 -11.22 16.80
N ALA A 223 -0.36 -11.52 17.98
CA ALA A 223 -0.35 -12.87 18.53
C ALA A 223 -1.76 -13.47 18.47
N SER A 224 -1.88 -14.66 17.89
CA SER A 224 -3.13 -15.44 17.91
C SER A 224 -2.87 -16.78 18.61
N HIS A 225 -3.91 -17.60 18.76
CA HIS A 225 -3.75 -19.00 19.21
C HIS A 225 -2.79 -19.82 18.32
N SER A 226 -2.41 -19.26 17.18
CA SER A 226 -1.73 -19.85 16.04
C SER A 226 -0.34 -19.25 15.81
N GLY A 227 0.18 -18.49 16.79
CA GLY A 227 1.52 -17.93 16.75
C GLY A 227 1.58 -16.47 16.30
N ASP A 228 2.80 -15.93 16.39
CA ASP A 228 3.15 -14.56 16.00
C ASP A 228 3.61 -14.48 14.55
N PRO A 229 3.40 -13.34 13.87
CA PRO A 229 4.07 -13.04 12.62
C PRO A 229 5.58 -13.27 12.72
N TYR A 230 6.13 -13.98 11.73
CA TYR A 230 7.51 -14.42 11.70
C TYR A 230 8.15 -14.14 10.35
N TRP A 231 9.41 -13.70 10.38
CA TRP A 231 10.27 -13.62 9.21
C TRP A 231 11.74 -13.73 9.62
N ALA A 232 12.52 -14.50 8.87
CA ALA A 232 13.98 -14.58 8.94
C ALA A 232 14.53 -14.70 10.39
N GLY A 233 14.06 -15.72 11.12
CA GLY A 233 14.55 -16.02 12.46
C GLY A 233 13.83 -15.30 13.60
N ALA A 234 12.91 -14.37 13.31
CA ALA A 234 12.36 -13.51 14.34
C ALA A 234 10.85 -13.26 14.22
N SER A 235 10.22 -13.17 15.39
CA SER A 235 8.84 -12.72 15.53
C SER A 235 8.75 -11.22 15.84
N ASN A 236 7.62 -10.77 16.40
CA ASN A 236 7.42 -9.40 16.85
C ASN A 236 7.57 -8.35 15.72
N ILE A 237 7.12 -8.71 14.52
CA ILE A 237 7.31 -7.96 13.28
C ILE A 237 6.93 -6.49 13.42
N ASN A 238 5.76 -6.20 14.00
CA ASN A 238 5.28 -4.83 14.21
C ASN A 238 6.25 -3.91 14.99
N ASN A 239 7.15 -4.45 15.81
CA ASN A 239 8.12 -3.63 16.54
C ASN A 239 9.38 -3.33 15.72
N ARG A 240 9.65 -4.08 14.65
CA ARG A 240 10.87 -3.99 13.84
C ARG A 240 10.60 -3.66 12.38
N SER A 241 9.37 -3.28 12.03
CA SER A 241 9.00 -3.06 10.62
C SER A 241 8.23 -1.77 10.33
N ILE A 242 8.39 -1.31 9.09
CA ILE A 242 7.57 -0.26 8.48
C ILE A 242 6.56 -0.91 7.54
N GLY A 243 5.27 -0.80 7.86
CA GLY A 243 4.18 -1.15 6.96
C GLY A 243 3.89 -0.07 5.93
N ILE A 244 3.82 -0.46 4.66
CA ILE A 244 3.42 0.35 3.52
C ILE A 244 2.20 -0.31 2.87
N GLU A 245 1.10 0.41 2.77
CA GLU A 245 -0.11 -0.03 2.08
C GLU A 245 -0.15 0.58 0.68
N LEU A 246 -0.49 -0.21 -0.33
CA LEU A 246 -0.86 0.30 -1.64
C LEU A 246 -2.37 0.21 -1.78
N GLU A 247 -2.98 1.31 -2.21
CA GLU A 247 -4.40 1.33 -2.53
C GLU A 247 -4.67 0.38 -3.71
N ASN A 248 -5.40 -0.70 -3.46
CA ASN A 248 -5.83 -1.59 -4.52
C ASN A 248 -7.00 -2.47 -4.08
N VAL A 249 -7.74 -2.97 -5.06
CA VAL A 249 -8.72 -4.05 -4.85
C VAL A 249 -8.03 -5.39 -4.61
N LYS A 250 -8.80 -6.44 -4.34
CA LYS A 250 -8.22 -7.76 -4.14
C LYS A 250 -7.62 -8.31 -5.44
N PRO A 251 -6.56 -9.15 -5.38
CA PRO A 251 -5.89 -9.69 -6.58
C PRO A 251 -6.78 -10.43 -7.59
N ASN A 252 -7.94 -10.94 -7.15
CA ASN A 252 -8.90 -11.68 -7.96
C ASN A 252 -10.02 -10.79 -8.55
N GLU A 253 -10.06 -9.50 -8.23
CA GLU A 253 -11.04 -8.56 -8.75
C GLU A 253 -10.56 -7.94 -10.08
N ALA A 254 -11.47 -7.35 -10.84
CA ALA A 254 -11.10 -6.55 -12.02
C ALA A 254 -10.33 -5.30 -11.58
N ASP A 255 -9.40 -4.82 -12.41
CA ASP A 255 -8.54 -3.67 -12.10
C ASP A 255 -7.66 -3.88 -10.83
N ALA A 256 -7.22 -5.12 -10.61
CA ALA A 256 -6.30 -5.45 -9.52
C ALA A 256 -4.81 -5.21 -9.84
N ASP A 257 -4.49 -4.69 -11.04
CA ASP A 257 -3.13 -4.33 -11.40
C ASP A 257 -2.71 -3.03 -10.69
N PHE A 258 -1.46 -2.95 -10.26
CA PHE A 258 -0.89 -1.77 -9.61
C PHE A 258 -0.36 -0.79 -10.66
N THR A 259 -0.52 0.52 -10.44
CA THR A 259 -0.18 1.55 -11.44
C THR A 259 1.31 1.88 -11.46
N GLU A 260 1.79 2.47 -12.55
CA GLU A 260 3.16 2.97 -12.68
C GLU A 260 3.50 4.01 -11.61
N GLU A 261 2.54 4.86 -11.29
CA GLU A 261 2.62 5.91 -10.30
C GLU A 261 2.82 5.32 -8.90
N GLN A 262 2.07 4.26 -8.56
CA GLN A 262 2.27 3.53 -7.32
C GLN A 262 3.68 2.96 -7.19
N TYR A 263 4.19 2.30 -8.24
CA TYR A 263 5.54 1.72 -8.17
C TYR A 263 6.63 2.79 -8.12
N LYS A 264 6.50 3.91 -8.85
CA LYS A 264 7.46 5.03 -8.76
C LYS A 264 7.54 5.54 -7.31
N SER A 265 6.40 5.78 -6.68
CA SER A 265 6.35 6.24 -5.29
C SER A 265 6.84 5.20 -4.31
N LEU A 266 6.52 3.92 -4.52
CA LEU A 266 6.99 2.83 -3.68
C LEU A 266 8.52 2.70 -3.74
N LEU A 267 9.11 2.64 -4.93
CA LEU A 267 10.56 2.51 -5.10
C LEU A 267 11.31 3.71 -4.49
N TRP A 268 10.80 4.93 -4.67
CA TRP A 268 11.33 6.11 -4.01
C TRP A 268 11.26 5.98 -2.49
N LEU A 269 10.12 5.56 -1.94
CA LEU A 269 9.92 5.44 -0.50
C LEU A 269 10.81 4.34 0.12
N LEU A 270 10.94 3.20 -0.57
CA LEU A 270 11.81 2.10 -0.16
C LEU A 270 13.27 2.56 -0.09
N ASP A 271 13.78 3.27 -1.09
CA ASP A 271 15.14 3.84 -1.09
C ASP A 271 15.38 4.73 0.13
N LYS A 272 14.42 5.62 0.45
CA LYS A 272 14.54 6.52 1.61
C LYS A 272 14.51 5.77 2.93
N LEU A 273 13.63 4.78 3.08
CA LEU A 273 13.49 4.02 4.32
C LEU A 273 14.70 3.12 4.56
N VAL A 274 15.16 2.41 3.52
CA VAL A 274 16.35 1.56 3.57
C VAL A 274 17.57 2.35 4.00
N LYS A 275 17.83 3.51 3.38
CA LYS A 275 18.95 4.38 3.73
C LYS A 275 18.83 4.96 5.14
N LYS A 276 17.63 5.39 5.55
CA LYS A 276 17.41 5.98 6.88
C LYS A 276 17.69 4.99 8.01
N PHE A 277 17.26 3.75 7.85
CA PHE A 277 17.30 2.74 8.91
C PHE A 277 18.44 1.73 8.76
N GLY A 278 19.18 1.75 7.64
CA GLY A 278 20.20 0.74 7.34
C GLY A 278 19.58 -0.65 7.13
N ILE A 279 18.37 -0.72 6.59
CA ILE A 279 17.66 -1.98 6.35
C ILE A 279 18.35 -2.68 5.17
N ASP A 280 18.63 -3.97 5.31
CA ASP A 280 19.04 -4.78 4.16
C ASP A 280 17.92 -4.74 3.09
N PRO A 281 18.17 -4.28 1.85
CA PRO A 281 17.13 -4.21 0.81
C PRO A 281 16.44 -5.54 0.52
N ARG A 282 17.06 -6.67 0.89
CA ARG A 282 16.47 -8.02 0.80
C ARG A 282 15.34 -8.25 1.80
N ARG A 283 15.21 -7.39 2.82
CA ARG A 283 14.15 -7.40 3.84
C ARG A 283 13.01 -6.44 3.49
N VAL A 284 12.66 -6.38 2.21
CA VAL A 284 11.42 -5.77 1.72
C VAL A 284 10.52 -6.92 1.28
N ILE A 285 9.46 -7.20 2.02
CA ILE A 285 8.65 -8.40 1.82
C ILE A 285 7.17 -8.06 1.73
N GLY A 286 6.39 -8.99 1.21
CA GLY A 286 4.94 -8.92 1.26
C GLY A 286 4.41 -9.33 2.63
N HIS A 287 3.20 -8.91 2.95
CA HIS A 287 2.53 -9.42 4.13
C HIS A 287 2.29 -10.92 4.08
N SER A 288 2.05 -11.48 2.88
CA SER A 288 1.96 -12.92 2.63
C SER A 288 3.20 -13.68 3.10
N ASP A 289 4.38 -13.06 3.06
CA ASP A 289 5.63 -13.71 3.46
C ASP A 289 5.75 -13.87 4.97
N LEU A 290 5.01 -13.06 5.73
CA LEU A 290 4.86 -13.26 7.16
C LEU A 290 4.01 -14.51 7.37
N ALA A 291 4.68 -15.62 7.59
CA ALA A 291 4.01 -16.86 7.90
C ALA A 291 3.24 -16.70 9.22
N VAL A 292 1.91 -16.69 9.12
CA VAL A 292 0.99 -16.77 10.25
C VAL A 292 -0.01 -17.86 9.91
N GLU A 293 -0.25 -18.78 10.83
CA GLU A 293 -1.28 -19.83 10.73
C GLU A 293 -2.72 -19.31 10.55
N MET A 294 -2.91 -17.98 10.57
CA MET A 294 -4.14 -17.35 10.11
C MET A 294 -4.23 -17.52 8.60
N LYS A 295 -5.30 -18.13 8.09
CA LYS A 295 -5.64 -18.04 6.66
C LYS A 295 -5.62 -16.57 6.26
N ILE A 296 -4.51 -16.08 5.68
CA ILE A 296 -4.44 -14.74 5.10
C ILE A 296 -5.43 -14.77 3.95
N ARG A 297 -6.63 -14.21 4.17
CA ARG A 297 -7.76 -14.33 3.24
C ARG A 297 -7.54 -13.56 1.93
N ASP A 298 -6.57 -12.65 1.92
CA ASP A 298 -6.35 -11.70 0.83
C ASP A 298 -4.95 -11.80 0.20
N PHE A 299 -4.06 -12.66 0.71
CA PHE A 299 -2.70 -12.93 0.21
C PHE A 299 -1.89 -11.67 -0.14
N ASP A 300 -1.98 -10.59 0.64
CA ASP A 300 -1.47 -9.26 0.27
C ASP A 300 0.08 -9.18 0.22
N PRO A 301 0.69 -8.46 -0.74
CA PRO A 301 0.07 -7.68 -1.82
C PRO A 301 -0.35 -8.53 -3.05
N GLY A 302 -0.18 -9.85 -2.99
CA GLY A 302 -0.76 -10.78 -3.95
C GLY A 302 0.04 -10.99 -5.23
N PHE A 303 -0.41 -11.96 -6.02
CA PHE A 303 0.25 -12.40 -7.25
C PHE A 303 0.25 -11.36 -8.39
N ARG A 304 -0.59 -10.31 -8.26
CA ARG A 304 -0.67 -9.15 -9.16
C ARG A 304 0.43 -8.11 -8.89
N PHE A 305 1.07 -8.17 -7.73
CA PHE A 305 2.15 -7.26 -7.37
C PHE A 305 3.45 -7.68 -8.07
N ASP A 306 4.08 -6.76 -8.81
CA ASP A 306 5.27 -6.99 -9.63
C ASP A 306 6.53 -7.01 -8.75
N TRP A 307 6.71 -8.11 -8.00
CA TRP A 307 7.96 -8.43 -7.31
C TRP A 307 9.19 -8.39 -8.24
N PRO A 308 9.14 -8.89 -9.49
CA PRO A 308 10.25 -8.74 -10.43
C PRO A 308 10.72 -7.29 -10.62
N ARG A 309 9.81 -6.31 -10.63
CA ARG A 309 10.16 -4.89 -10.71
C ARG A 309 10.93 -4.41 -9.50
N LEU A 310 10.52 -4.79 -8.29
CA LEU A 310 11.26 -4.48 -7.07
C LEU A 310 12.64 -5.15 -7.08
N GLY A 311 12.72 -6.40 -7.51
CA GLY A 311 13.97 -7.13 -7.67
C GLY A 311 14.96 -6.44 -8.61
N ARG A 312 14.49 -5.98 -9.78
CA ARG A 312 15.31 -5.20 -10.72
C ARG A 312 15.81 -3.88 -10.12
N ALA A 313 15.04 -3.28 -9.23
CA ALA A 313 15.43 -2.08 -8.49
C ALA A 313 16.30 -2.37 -7.25
N GLY A 314 16.64 -3.64 -6.99
CA GLY A 314 17.49 -4.04 -5.87
C GLY A 314 16.77 -4.17 -4.53
N PHE A 315 15.45 -4.36 -4.53
CA PHE A 315 14.64 -4.64 -3.33
C PHE A 315 14.07 -6.06 -3.35
N GLY A 316 13.74 -6.57 -2.16
CA GLY A 316 13.15 -7.88 -1.97
C GLY A 316 14.17 -9.03 -1.91
N PRO A 317 13.74 -10.21 -1.42
CA PRO A 317 14.59 -11.38 -1.30
C PRO A 317 15.26 -11.76 -2.64
N PRO A 318 16.39 -12.48 -2.62
CA PRO A 318 17.01 -13.00 -3.83
C PRO A 318 16.02 -13.88 -4.61
N GLY A 319 15.61 -13.42 -5.79
CA GLY A 319 14.46 -13.97 -6.51
C GLY A 319 14.12 -13.16 -7.76
N PRO A 320 12.84 -13.11 -8.18
CA PRO A 320 12.43 -12.51 -9.45
C PRO A 320 13.02 -11.11 -9.64
N GLY A 321 13.59 -10.85 -10.82
CA GLY A 321 14.15 -9.53 -11.17
C GLY A 321 15.60 -9.26 -10.75
N ARG A 322 16.23 -10.10 -9.91
CA ARG A 322 17.66 -9.96 -9.51
C ARG A 322 18.62 -10.87 -10.30
N GLY A 323 18.46 -10.97 -11.62
CA GLY A 323 19.25 -11.91 -12.43
C GLY A 323 18.88 -13.38 -12.23
N TYR A 324 17.74 -13.62 -11.59
CA TYR A 324 17.17 -14.94 -11.37
C TYR A 324 16.60 -15.51 -12.67
N PRO A 325 16.79 -16.81 -12.96
CA PRO A 325 16.25 -17.42 -14.17
C PRO A 325 14.70 -17.29 -14.22
N THR A 326 14.13 -16.83 -15.33
CA THR A 326 12.68 -16.94 -15.59
C THR A 326 12.28 -18.40 -15.80
N LEU A 327 10.98 -18.71 -15.73
CA LEU A 327 10.44 -20.04 -16.08
C LEU A 327 10.97 -20.55 -17.44
N ALA A 328 11.06 -19.67 -18.43
CA ALA A 328 11.57 -20.00 -19.76
C ALA A 328 13.07 -20.38 -19.75
N SER A 329 13.87 -19.76 -18.87
CA SER A 329 15.29 -20.12 -18.72
C SER A 329 15.50 -21.42 -17.94
N PHE A 330 14.59 -21.77 -17.00
CA PHE A 330 14.60 -23.08 -16.33
C PHE A 330 14.29 -24.23 -17.29
N ALA A 331 13.38 -24.02 -18.24
CA ALA A 331 13.02 -25.02 -19.25
C ALA A 331 14.14 -25.28 -20.29
N SER A 332 15.06 -24.33 -20.47
CA SER A 332 16.13 -24.38 -21.49
C SER A 332 17.51 -24.73 -20.91
N SER A 333 17.76 -24.52 -19.62
CA SER A 333 18.85 -25.19 -18.91
C SER A 333 18.48 -26.67 -18.77
N GLY A 334 19.12 -27.56 -19.54
CA GLY A 334 18.98 -29.01 -19.41
C GLY A 334 19.16 -29.50 -17.95
N PRO A 335 18.89 -30.78 -17.64
CA PRO A 335 18.80 -31.29 -16.26
C PRO A 335 20.06 -30.95 -15.44
N ARG A 336 20.00 -29.83 -14.71
CA ARG A 336 21.11 -29.32 -13.93
C ARG A 336 21.15 -30.10 -12.62
N ALA A 337 21.92 -31.20 -12.55
CA ALA A 337 22.26 -31.94 -11.32
C ALA A 337 21.12 -32.20 -10.29
N LEU A 338 19.86 -32.27 -10.72
CA LEU A 338 18.69 -32.33 -9.82
C LEU A 338 18.60 -33.63 -9.04
N ALA A 339 18.99 -34.73 -9.69
CA ALA A 339 19.05 -36.03 -9.05
C ALA A 339 20.04 -36.04 -7.87
N GLY A 340 21.08 -35.20 -7.88
CA GLY A 340 22.01 -35.11 -6.75
C GLY A 340 21.42 -34.35 -5.56
N ILE A 341 20.81 -33.19 -5.81
CA ILE A 341 20.35 -32.26 -4.76
C ILE A 341 19.22 -32.88 -3.93
N TYR A 342 18.24 -33.49 -4.61
CA TYR A 342 17.07 -34.10 -3.96
C TYR A 342 17.14 -35.63 -3.97
N GLY A 343 18.34 -36.19 -3.99
CA GLY A 343 18.58 -37.63 -3.83
C GLY A 343 17.82 -38.53 -4.80
N GLY A 344 17.63 -38.04 -6.02
CA GLY A 344 16.98 -38.75 -7.13
C GLY A 344 15.46 -38.56 -7.19
N LEU A 345 14.88 -37.75 -6.29
CA LEU A 345 13.44 -37.51 -6.24
C LEU A 345 12.90 -36.92 -7.54
N PHE A 346 13.59 -35.91 -8.06
CA PHE A 346 13.25 -35.26 -9.33
C PHE A 346 14.21 -35.71 -10.43
N LYS A 347 13.68 -36.46 -11.39
CA LYS A 347 14.40 -37.10 -12.49
C LYS A 347 14.35 -36.31 -13.79
N GLY A 348 13.44 -35.34 -13.93
CA GLY A 348 13.42 -34.46 -15.10
C GLY A 348 12.66 -35.00 -16.32
N ASN A 349 12.08 -36.21 -16.24
CA ASN A 349 11.47 -36.93 -17.36
C ASN A 349 9.92 -36.86 -17.38
N GLY A 350 9.31 -36.02 -16.55
CA GLY A 350 7.86 -35.85 -16.47
C GLY A 350 7.12 -36.84 -15.55
N SER A 351 7.81 -37.83 -14.97
CA SER A 351 7.23 -38.74 -13.96
C SER A 351 7.50 -38.30 -12.52
N ASP A 352 7.87 -37.03 -12.32
CA ASP A 352 8.29 -36.49 -11.03
C ASP A 352 7.11 -36.40 -10.06
N PRO A 353 7.26 -36.84 -8.79
CA PRO A 353 6.17 -36.77 -7.83
C PRO A 353 5.87 -35.32 -7.46
N GLU A 354 4.59 -34.98 -7.37
CA GLU A 354 4.16 -33.71 -6.78
C GLU A 354 3.99 -33.89 -5.27
N LEU A 355 4.88 -33.31 -4.47
CA LEU A 355 4.86 -33.49 -3.02
C LEU A 355 3.64 -32.82 -2.39
N ARG A 356 3.13 -33.43 -1.32
CA ARG A 356 1.88 -33.03 -0.63
C ARG A 356 1.97 -33.21 0.89
N ILE A 357 1.02 -32.61 1.61
CA ILE A 357 0.85 -32.79 3.06
C ILE A 357 0.90 -34.29 3.39
N GLY A 358 1.72 -34.65 4.37
CA GLY A 358 1.90 -36.03 4.84
C GLY A 358 3.09 -36.78 4.21
N ASP A 359 3.65 -36.30 3.11
CA ASP A 359 4.91 -36.84 2.56
C ASP A 359 6.03 -36.70 3.59
N ASN A 360 6.91 -37.70 3.64
CA ASN A 360 7.81 -37.91 4.77
C ASN A 360 9.08 -38.68 4.35
N ASP A 361 10.24 -38.06 4.55
CA ASP A 361 11.57 -38.62 4.23
C ASP A 361 11.81 -39.95 4.97
N ALA A 362 11.53 -39.98 6.28
CA ALA A 362 11.79 -41.15 7.13
C ALA A 362 10.90 -42.37 6.80
N ARG A 363 9.78 -42.14 6.10
CA ARG A 363 8.88 -43.20 5.61
C ARG A 363 9.04 -43.47 4.11
N SER A 364 9.94 -42.74 3.44
CA SER A 364 10.11 -42.74 1.99
C SER A 364 8.80 -42.50 1.24
N ILE A 365 7.92 -41.64 1.78
CA ILE A 365 6.63 -41.31 1.18
C ILE A 365 6.77 -39.99 0.43
N TYR A 366 6.60 -40.02 -0.88
CA TYR A 366 6.70 -38.85 -1.76
C TYR A 366 5.59 -38.89 -2.81
N GLY A 367 4.90 -37.76 -3.02
CA GLY A 367 3.69 -37.75 -3.85
C GLY A 367 2.64 -38.72 -3.32
N GLY A 368 2.63 -38.99 -2.01
CA GLY A 368 1.84 -40.00 -1.29
C GLY A 368 1.99 -41.43 -1.77
N GLN A 369 3.13 -41.77 -2.36
CA GLN A 369 3.53 -43.14 -2.68
C GLN A 369 4.83 -43.48 -1.97
N LYS A 370 5.03 -44.76 -1.61
CA LYS A 370 6.30 -45.22 -1.06
C LYS A 370 7.32 -45.38 -2.19
N LEU A 371 8.36 -44.55 -2.21
CA LEU A 371 9.44 -44.60 -3.19
C LEU A 371 10.78 -44.90 -2.48
N GLU A 372 11.12 -46.18 -2.35
CA GLU A 372 12.28 -46.64 -1.56
C GLU A 372 13.64 -46.35 -2.21
N ASN A 373 13.66 -46.08 -3.51
CA ASN A 373 14.89 -45.78 -4.26
C ASN A 373 15.33 -44.30 -4.15
N ILE A 374 14.61 -43.48 -3.39
CA ILE A 374 14.99 -42.08 -3.14
C ILE A 374 15.99 -42.06 -1.99
N THR A 375 17.16 -41.49 -2.24
CA THR A 375 18.23 -41.36 -1.25
C THR A 375 18.14 -40.00 -0.54
N GLY A 376 18.79 -39.86 0.61
CA GLY A 376 18.84 -38.58 1.34
C GLY A 376 17.51 -38.13 1.95
N THR A 377 17.36 -36.82 2.15
CA THR A 377 16.22 -36.19 2.85
C THR A 377 15.69 -34.98 2.07
N PRO A 378 15.09 -35.20 0.90
CA PRO A 378 14.70 -34.12 0.01
C PRO A 378 13.65 -33.18 0.61
N ILE A 379 12.71 -33.68 1.43
CA ILE A 379 11.73 -32.81 2.10
C ILE A 379 12.41 -31.92 3.13
N LEU A 380 13.29 -32.49 3.96
CA LEU A 380 14.07 -31.70 4.92
C LEU A 380 14.89 -30.63 4.22
N GLN A 381 15.50 -30.94 3.07
CA GLN A 381 16.26 -29.98 2.27
C GLN A 381 15.37 -28.82 1.79
N ILE A 382 14.21 -29.11 1.20
CA ILE A 382 13.25 -28.08 0.74
C ILE A 382 12.83 -27.17 1.89
N LEU A 383 12.48 -27.74 3.05
CA LEU A 383 12.04 -26.95 4.20
C LEU A 383 13.20 -26.15 4.82
N SER A 384 14.43 -26.66 4.76
CA SER A 384 15.62 -25.94 5.20
C SER A 384 15.91 -24.74 4.30
N ASP A 385 15.77 -24.92 2.98
CA ASP A 385 15.93 -23.85 2.00
C ASP A 385 14.87 -22.75 2.18
N LEU A 386 13.59 -23.11 2.36
CA LEU A 386 12.53 -22.15 2.70
C LEU A 386 12.83 -21.37 3.99
N ASN A 387 13.30 -22.07 5.02
CA ASN A 387 13.63 -21.44 6.28
C ASN A 387 14.84 -20.50 6.16
N LYS A 388 15.83 -20.87 5.34
CA LYS A 388 16.99 -20.03 5.02
C LYS A 388 16.58 -18.72 4.31
N ILE A 389 15.60 -18.78 3.40
CA ILE A 389 15.04 -17.57 2.75
C ILE A 389 14.36 -16.67 3.78
N GLY A 390 13.72 -17.26 4.79
CA GLY A 390 13.15 -16.55 5.92
C GLY A 390 11.74 -17.00 6.31
N TYR A 391 11.14 -17.94 5.58
CA TYR A 391 9.80 -18.44 5.88
C TYR A 391 9.80 -19.28 7.16
N TRP A 392 8.70 -19.17 7.91
CA TRP A 392 8.43 -20.08 9.01
C TRP A 392 7.89 -21.40 8.45
N VAL A 393 8.55 -22.51 8.78
CA VAL A 393 8.17 -23.86 8.32
C VAL A 393 7.63 -24.75 9.45
N GLY A 394 7.35 -24.15 10.61
CA GLY A 394 6.83 -24.84 11.79
C GLY A 394 7.60 -24.50 13.08
N ARG A 395 6.98 -24.80 14.23
CA ARG A 395 7.53 -24.50 15.57
C ARG A 395 8.89 -25.17 15.83
N ASN A 396 9.08 -26.38 15.32
CA ASN A 396 10.30 -27.16 15.50
C ASN A 396 11.32 -26.92 14.36
N GLY A 397 11.12 -25.88 13.54
CA GLY A 397 11.92 -25.64 12.35
C GLY A 397 11.70 -26.69 11.25
N PRO A 398 12.61 -26.75 10.26
CA PRO A 398 12.55 -27.73 9.18
C PRO A 398 12.54 -29.16 9.70
N GLN A 399 11.65 -29.99 9.15
CA GLN A 399 11.54 -31.41 9.46
C GLN A 399 11.44 -32.21 8.14
N GLY A 400 11.80 -33.50 8.14
CA GLY A 400 11.63 -34.37 6.97
C GLY A 400 10.17 -34.77 6.71
N VAL A 401 9.20 -33.89 6.99
CA VAL A 401 7.76 -34.15 6.81
C VAL A 401 7.02 -32.88 6.39
N LEU A 402 6.15 -32.99 5.39
CA LEU A 402 5.31 -31.88 4.95
C LEU A 402 4.04 -31.78 5.82
N THR A 403 3.94 -30.70 6.59
CA THR A 403 2.79 -30.40 7.44
C THR A 403 1.88 -29.37 6.77
N ALA A 404 0.71 -29.10 7.38
CA ALA A 404 -0.14 -28.01 6.90
C ALA A 404 0.56 -26.65 6.94
N ASP A 405 1.45 -26.44 7.92
CA ASP A 405 2.17 -25.17 8.09
C ASP A 405 3.28 -24.99 7.05
N SER A 406 4.07 -26.03 6.81
CA SER A 406 5.10 -25.97 5.76
C SER A 406 4.48 -25.77 4.39
N MET A 407 3.33 -26.40 4.11
CA MET A 407 2.63 -26.21 2.84
C MET A 407 2.04 -24.80 2.69
N ARG A 408 1.59 -24.17 3.78
CA ARG A 408 1.18 -22.77 3.76
C ARG A 408 2.36 -21.83 3.45
N ALA A 409 3.53 -22.10 4.02
CA ALA A 409 4.75 -21.35 3.70
C ALA A 409 5.11 -21.46 2.22
N ILE A 410 4.94 -22.64 1.62
CA ILE A 410 5.13 -22.86 0.18
C ILE A 410 4.13 -22.08 -0.66
N GLU A 411 2.85 -22.04 -0.27
CA GLU A 411 1.83 -21.24 -0.96
C GLU A 411 2.20 -19.75 -0.96
N TYR A 412 2.68 -19.22 0.18
CA TYR A 412 3.13 -17.85 0.29
C TYR A 412 4.41 -17.56 -0.50
N PHE A 413 5.38 -18.48 -0.48
CA PHE A 413 6.52 -18.43 -1.37
C PHE A 413 6.09 -18.32 -2.83
N LYS A 414 5.12 -19.14 -3.26
CA LYS A 414 4.64 -19.08 -4.64
C LYS A 414 4.03 -17.73 -5.00
N ILE A 415 3.22 -17.15 -4.12
CA ILE A 415 2.59 -15.84 -4.36
C ILE A 415 3.63 -14.75 -4.64
N HIS A 416 4.76 -14.78 -3.94
CA HIS A 416 5.84 -13.81 -4.14
C HIS A 416 6.70 -14.18 -5.35
N PHE A 417 7.25 -15.40 -5.36
CA PHE A 417 8.30 -15.80 -6.30
C PHE A 417 7.77 -16.19 -7.68
N TYR A 418 6.45 -16.35 -7.83
CA TYR A 418 5.76 -16.55 -9.11
C TYR A 418 4.84 -15.38 -9.47
N ALA A 419 4.92 -14.26 -8.76
CA ALA A 419 4.09 -13.11 -9.08
C ALA A 419 4.29 -12.68 -10.54
N THR A 420 3.23 -12.22 -11.18
CA THR A 420 3.13 -11.93 -12.63
C THR A 420 3.21 -13.15 -13.56
N GLU A 421 3.60 -14.33 -13.07
CA GLU A 421 3.62 -15.58 -13.86
C GLU A 421 2.33 -16.42 -13.65
N ILE A 422 1.64 -16.22 -12.53
CA ILE A 422 0.37 -16.90 -12.20
C ILE A 422 -0.84 -15.96 -12.37
N THR A 423 -1.94 -16.49 -12.92
CA THR A 423 -3.16 -15.72 -13.23
C THR A 423 -4.24 -15.79 -12.14
N GLN A 424 -4.06 -16.68 -11.15
CA GLN A 424 -4.98 -16.86 -10.02
C GLN A 424 -4.17 -17.13 -8.74
N ALA A 425 -4.71 -16.72 -7.59
CA ALA A 425 -4.12 -17.07 -6.30
C ALA A 425 -4.08 -18.61 -6.14
N PRO A 426 -3.06 -19.17 -5.48
CA PRO A 426 -3.05 -20.58 -5.09
C PRO A 426 -4.27 -20.90 -4.22
N ALA A 427 -5.36 -21.36 -4.82
CA ALA A 427 -6.58 -21.75 -4.10
C ALA A 427 -6.60 -23.27 -3.93
N GLY A 428 -6.59 -23.72 -2.67
CA GLY A 428 -6.71 -25.10 -2.19
C GLY A 428 -6.90 -26.19 -3.25
N GLY A 429 -5.81 -26.90 -3.56
CA GLY A 429 -5.78 -27.93 -4.60
C GLY A 429 -4.36 -28.14 -5.16
N ARG A 430 -4.25 -28.42 -6.48
CA ARG A 430 -2.98 -28.68 -7.20
C ARG A 430 -1.85 -27.65 -6.95
N HIS A 431 -2.16 -26.43 -6.52
CA HIS A 431 -1.17 -25.37 -6.27
C HIS A 431 -0.48 -25.44 -4.91
N GLY A 432 -1.09 -26.12 -3.92
CA GLY A 432 -0.47 -26.47 -2.65
C GLY A 432 0.35 -27.75 -2.74
N ARG A 433 0.97 -28.02 -3.90
CA ARG A 433 1.89 -29.14 -4.12
C ARG A 433 3.28 -28.60 -4.44
N ILE A 434 4.31 -29.40 -4.19
CA ILE A 434 5.68 -29.08 -4.58
C ILE A 434 6.03 -29.93 -5.79
N ASP A 435 6.00 -29.33 -6.96
CA ASP A 435 6.60 -29.92 -8.15
C ASP A 435 8.12 -29.64 -8.18
N ARG A 436 8.79 -30.26 -9.15
CA ARG A 436 10.23 -30.07 -9.38
C ARG A 436 10.61 -28.60 -9.50
N GLU A 437 9.79 -27.83 -10.19
CA GLU A 437 10.04 -26.42 -10.48
C GLU A 437 9.98 -25.57 -9.21
N THR A 438 8.96 -25.80 -8.37
CA THR A 438 8.82 -25.14 -7.07
C THR A 438 10.02 -25.47 -6.19
N ALA A 439 10.40 -26.75 -6.09
CA ALA A 439 11.56 -27.15 -5.29
C ALA A 439 12.85 -26.46 -5.76
N LEU A 440 13.07 -26.43 -7.08
CA LEU A 440 14.20 -25.71 -7.67
C LEU A 440 14.23 -24.23 -7.33
N ARG A 441 13.07 -23.58 -7.48
CA ARG A 441 12.98 -22.14 -7.23
C ARG A 441 13.25 -21.81 -5.77
N ILE A 442 12.79 -22.66 -4.84
CA ILE A 442 13.13 -22.58 -3.43
C ILE A 442 14.65 -22.73 -3.23
N HIS A 443 15.26 -23.76 -3.81
CA HIS A 443 16.69 -24.02 -3.65
C HIS A 443 17.55 -22.85 -4.12
N ASP A 444 17.27 -22.35 -5.33
CA ASP A 444 18.04 -21.27 -5.93
C ASP A 444 17.89 -19.95 -5.14
N ALA A 445 16.68 -19.65 -4.66
CA ALA A 445 16.46 -18.49 -3.80
C ALA A 445 17.24 -18.62 -2.47
N ALA A 446 17.27 -19.82 -1.88
CA ALA A 446 18.03 -20.11 -0.68
C ALA A 446 19.55 -20.05 -0.90
N ALA A 447 20.05 -20.49 -2.05
CA ALA A 447 21.47 -20.43 -2.40
C ALA A 447 21.98 -18.99 -2.47
N MET A 448 21.11 -18.04 -2.84
CA MET A 448 21.44 -16.61 -2.94
C MET A 448 21.16 -15.80 -1.65
N SER A 449 20.52 -16.42 -0.64
CA SER A 449 20.07 -15.77 0.61
C SER A 449 21.16 -15.60 1.66
#